data_AF-A0A0M9U302-F1
#
_entry.id   AF-A0A0M9U302-F1
#
_cell.length_a   1.000
_cell.length_b   1.000
_cell.length_c   1.000
_cell.angle_alpha   90.00
_cell.angle_beta   90.00
_cell.angle_gamma   90.00
#
_symmetry.space_group_name_H-M   'P 1'
#
loop_
_entity.id
_entity.type
_entity.pdbx_description
1 polymer ?
#
loop_
_entity_poly.entity_id
_entity_poly.type
_entity_poly.pdbx_seq_one_letter_code
_entity_poly.pdbx_strand_id
1 'polypeptide(L)'
;PTPTPSAPSSLDFSDQSETVTETNPPYELRLHYPRFEGESAAAADLNRRVQEQVDSLRQGFAADAAVNEEWRAQNMPESGSSLDLNYSVAYNQRGLLSLRWDVGFYVAGAAHPNSYSLTLNYDLFTQQPIALEELFQSGAPYLTDLQSYCTDQLTAVLGDMLFAEGLTPLPENYARWVFTPQGFEFTFDPYQAAPYAAGPQQVRVPYAQLQPHYRPESPLMRILTTP
;
A
#
# COMPACT_ATOMS: atom_id res chain seq x y z
N PRO A 1 -7.18 33.84 -20.49
CA PRO A 1 -7.12 32.59 -19.70
C PRO A 1 -6.24 31.56 -20.40
N THR A 2 -5.02 31.35 -19.91
CA THR A 2 -4.20 30.21 -20.31
C THR A 2 -4.99 28.94 -19.96
N PRO A 3 -5.19 27.99 -20.89
CA PRO A 3 -5.86 26.74 -20.54
C PRO A 3 -5.02 26.05 -19.47
N THR A 4 -5.64 25.72 -18.34
CA THR A 4 -5.03 24.82 -17.35
C THR A 4 -4.65 23.54 -18.10
N PRO A 5 -3.38 23.12 -18.09
CA PRO A 5 -2.98 21.91 -18.80
C PRO A 5 -3.84 20.75 -18.28
N SER A 6 -4.52 20.05 -19.19
CA SER A 6 -5.25 18.83 -18.85
C SER A 6 -4.25 17.81 -18.34
N ALA A 7 -4.46 17.28 -17.14
CA ALA A 7 -3.59 16.24 -16.62
C ALA A 7 -3.67 14.97 -17.50
N PRO A 8 -2.61 14.16 -17.54
CA PRO A 8 -2.58 12.99 -18.38
C PRO A 8 -3.55 11.92 -17.86
N SER A 9 -4.08 11.09 -18.77
CA SER A 9 -4.95 9.97 -18.41
C SER A 9 -4.21 8.85 -17.68
N SER A 10 -2.90 8.75 -17.86
CA SER A 10 -2.01 7.78 -17.23
C SER A 10 -0.59 8.36 -17.22
N LEU A 11 0.30 7.82 -16.39
CA LEU A 11 1.73 8.16 -16.44
C LEU A 11 2.56 6.95 -16.81
N ASP A 12 3.43 7.08 -17.81
CA ASP A 12 4.44 6.06 -18.08
C ASP A 12 5.43 6.00 -16.90
N PHE A 13 5.97 4.81 -16.63
CA PHE A 13 6.95 4.60 -15.57
C PHE A 13 7.96 3.53 -15.97
N SER A 14 9.13 3.59 -15.34
CA SER A 14 10.20 2.59 -15.46
C SER A 14 10.50 1.94 -14.11
N ASP A 15 10.89 0.67 -14.15
CA ASP A 15 11.34 -0.06 -12.98
C ASP A 15 12.72 0.43 -12.54
N GLN A 16 12.82 0.80 -11.26
CA GLN A 16 14.10 1.00 -10.59
C GLN A 16 14.39 -0.20 -9.69
N SER A 17 15.67 -0.54 -9.57
CA SER A 17 16.12 -1.64 -8.73
C SER A 17 17.46 -1.28 -8.10
N GLU A 18 17.57 -1.53 -6.81
CA GLU A 18 18.77 -1.23 -6.05
C GLU A 18 19.02 -2.30 -4.99
N THR A 19 20.30 -2.65 -4.81
CA THR A 19 20.73 -3.48 -3.68
C THR A 19 21.75 -2.71 -2.87
N VAL A 20 21.53 -2.62 -1.55
CA VAL A 20 22.43 -1.97 -0.61
C VAL A 20 22.85 -2.97 0.45
N THR A 21 24.16 -3.10 0.67
CA THR A 21 24.72 -3.95 1.70
C THR A 21 25.48 -3.08 2.69
N GLU A 22 25.14 -3.20 3.97
CA GLU A 22 25.89 -2.63 5.08
C GLU A 22 26.55 -3.73 5.88
N THR A 23 27.71 -3.43 6.46
CA THR A 23 28.48 -4.42 7.25
C THR A 23 28.47 -4.14 8.74
N ASN A 24 27.96 -2.98 9.18
CA ASN A 24 27.94 -2.60 10.59
C ASN A 24 26.78 -1.63 10.91
N PRO A 25 25.62 -2.11 11.40
CA PRO A 25 25.25 -3.53 11.54
C PRO A 25 25.12 -4.24 10.17
N PRO A 26 25.33 -5.57 10.09
CA PRO A 26 25.24 -6.28 8.82
C PRO A 26 23.79 -6.40 8.34
N TYR A 27 23.49 -5.81 7.18
CA TYR A 27 22.20 -5.98 6.52
C TYR A 27 22.22 -5.81 5.00
N GLU A 28 21.20 -6.35 4.34
CA GLU A 28 20.94 -6.18 2.90
C GLU A 28 19.56 -5.56 2.64
N LEU A 29 19.50 -4.53 1.79
CA LEU A 29 18.26 -3.98 1.26
C LEU A 29 18.15 -4.36 -0.21
N ARG A 30 17.01 -4.88 -0.64
CA ARG A 30 16.66 -5.14 -2.05
C ARG A 30 15.41 -4.35 -2.38
N LEU A 31 15.57 -3.30 -3.18
CA LEU A 31 14.54 -2.29 -3.34
C LEU A 31 14.13 -2.19 -4.80
N HIS A 32 12.87 -2.50 -5.08
CA HIS A 32 12.22 -2.36 -6.37
C HIS A 32 11.09 -1.33 -6.25
N TYR A 33 11.15 -0.26 -7.04
CA TYR A 33 10.19 0.86 -6.95
C TYR A 33 10.02 1.55 -8.31
N PRO A 34 8.88 2.24 -8.56
CA PRO A 34 8.64 2.90 -9.84
C PRO A 34 9.36 4.25 -9.92
N ARG A 35 9.74 4.65 -11.14
CA ARG A 35 10.02 6.04 -11.49
C ARG A 35 9.09 6.47 -12.60
N PHE A 36 8.26 7.48 -12.35
CA PHE A 36 7.34 8.06 -13.33
C PHE A 36 8.09 8.96 -14.31
N GLU A 37 7.79 8.81 -15.60
CA GLU A 37 8.45 9.51 -16.68
C GLU A 37 7.79 10.85 -17.02
N GLY A 38 8.55 11.70 -17.73
CA GLY A 38 8.11 13.02 -18.18
C GLY A 38 8.32 14.14 -17.15
N GLU A 39 8.01 15.37 -17.57
CA GLU A 39 8.30 16.60 -16.82
C GLU A 39 7.05 17.21 -16.14
N SER A 40 5.97 16.43 -16.03
CA SER A 40 4.74 16.91 -15.40
C SER A 40 4.92 17.11 -13.89
N ALA A 41 4.21 18.08 -13.32
CA ALA A 41 4.20 18.30 -11.87
C ALA A 41 3.71 17.06 -11.09
N ALA A 42 2.75 16.31 -11.66
CA ALA A 42 2.29 15.04 -11.11
C ALA A 42 3.41 13.98 -11.04
N ALA A 43 4.16 13.81 -12.14
CA ALA A 43 5.29 12.86 -12.18
C ALA A 43 6.39 13.26 -11.18
N ALA A 44 6.70 14.56 -11.08
CA ALA A 44 7.66 15.08 -10.11
C ALA A 44 7.21 14.82 -8.65
N ASP A 45 5.96 15.10 -8.32
CA ASP A 45 5.40 14.87 -6.98
C ASP A 45 5.36 13.38 -6.61
N LEU A 46 4.94 12.53 -7.55
CA LEU A 46 4.92 11.08 -7.35
C LEU A 46 6.33 10.53 -7.14
N ASN A 47 7.30 10.93 -7.97
CA ASN A 47 8.69 10.52 -7.79
C ASN A 47 9.24 10.97 -6.44
N ARG A 48 8.94 12.19 -6.00
CA ARG A 48 9.30 12.67 -4.65
C ARG A 48 8.72 11.77 -3.57
N ARG A 49 7.43 11.42 -3.64
CA ARG A 49 6.76 10.55 -2.66
C ARG A 49 7.31 9.13 -2.65
N VAL A 50 7.61 8.56 -3.83
CA VAL A 50 8.25 7.25 -3.93
C VAL A 50 9.61 7.28 -3.25
N GLN A 51 10.42 8.32 -3.51
CA GLN A 51 11.73 8.46 -2.87
C GLN A 51 11.61 8.65 -1.35
N GLU A 52 10.68 9.49 -0.88
CA GLU A 52 10.41 9.64 0.55
C GLU A 52 10.02 8.32 1.23
N GLN A 53 9.22 7.48 0.53
CA GLN A 53 8.84 6.17 1.05
C GLN A 53 10.04 5.20 1.10
N VAL A 54 10.85 5.18 0.04
CA VAL A 54 12.09 4.37 -0.01
C VAL A 54 13.07 4.80 1.07
N ASP A 55 13.28 6.11 1.23
CA ASP A 55 14.17 6.68 2.25
C ASP A 55 13.68 6.39 3.67
N SER A 56 12.36 6.50 3.89
CA SER A 56 11.76 6.14 5.18
C SER A 56 11.99 4.67 5.54
N LEU A 57 11.84 3.76 4.57
CA LEU A 57 12.09 2.33 4.78
C LEU A 57 13.57 2.05 5.08
N ARG A 58 14.49 2.67 4.35
CA ARG A 58 15.93 2.56 4.59
C ARG A 58 16.30 3.01 6.00
N GLN A 59 15.85 4.20 6.38
CA GLN A 59 16.18 4.80 7.67
C GLN A 59 15.57 4.02 8.83
N GLY A 60 14.30 3.62 8.71
CA GLY A 60 13.62 2.80 9.71
C GLY A 60 14.33 1.46 9.90
N PHE A 61 14.65 0.76 8.82
CA PHE A 61 15.30 -0.54 8.90
C PHE A 61 16.74 -0.47 9.43
N ALA A 62 17.50 0.55 9.04
CA ALA A 62 18.83 0.80 9.60
C ALA A 62 18.76 1.04 11.12
N ALA A 63 17.75 1.78 11.59
CA ALA A 63 17.53 1.99 13.01
C ALA A 63 17.18 0.69 13.75
N ASP A 64 16.28 -0.13 13.19
CA ASP A 64 15.89 -1.43 13.76
C ASP A 64 17.10 -2.38 13.85
N ALA A 65 17.92 -2.44 12.79
CA ALA A 65 19.14 -3.23 12.78
C ALA A 65 20.14 -2.74 13.85
N ALA A 66 20.28 -1.43 14.03
CA ALA A 66 21.19 -0.84 15.01
C ALA A 66 20.76 -1.11 16.47
N VAL A 67 19.46 -1.10 16.75
CA VAL A 67 18.92 -1.39 18.09
C VAL A 67 19.29 -2.80 18.55
N ASN A 68 19.32 -3.76 17.64
CA ASN A 68 19.59 -5.17 17.96
C ASN A 68 21.07 -5.57 17.78
N GLU A 69 21.93 -4.67 17.31
CA GLU A 69 23.30 -4.99 16.88
C GLU A 69 24.16 -5.54 18.01
N GLU A 70 24.10 -4.96 19.22
CA GLU A 70 24.92 -5.43 20.34
C GLU A 70 24.60 -6.89 20.70
N TRP A 71 23.30 -7.22 20.80
CA TRP A 71 22.87 -8.57 21.10
C TRP A 71 23.25 -9.53 19.95
N ARG A 72 23.02 -9.12 18.70
CA ARG A 72 23.34 -9.92 17.51
C ARG A 72 24.84 -10.20 17.43
N ALA A 73 25.71 -9.21 17.62
CA ALA A 73 27.16 -9.38 17.58
C ALA A 73 27.67 -10.39 18.62
N GLN A 74 27.04 -10.44 19.80
CA GLN A 74 27.42 -11.37 20.87
C GLN A 74 26.88 -12.80 20.66
N ASN A 75 25.67 -12.93 20.13
CA ASN A 75 24.94 -14.21 20.11
C ASN A 75 24.86 -14.85 18.72
N MET A 76 24.94 -14.05 17.66
CA MET A 76 24.75 -14.43 16.25
C MET A 76 25.68 -13.62 15.32
N PRO A 77 27.02 -13.65 15.52
CA PRO A 77 27.96 -12.77 14.81
C PRO A 77 27.94 -12.93 13.28
N GLU A 78 27.59 -14.12 12.78
CA GLU A 78 27.50 -14.44 11.35
C GLU A 78 26.14 -14.10 10.71
N SER A 79 25.14 -13.72 11.51
CA SER A 79 23.81 -13.38 11.02
C SER A 79 23.72 -11.92 10.59
N GLY A 80 22.95 -11.66 9.53
CA GLY A 80 22.58 -10.31 9.07
C GLY A 80 21.07 -10.15 8.95
N SER A 81 20.63 -8.89 8.86
CA SER A 81 19.22 -8.53 8.64
C SER A 81 18.96 -8.31 7.14
N SER A 82 17.71 -8.38 6.70
CA SER A 82 17.34 -8.08 5.30
C SER A 82 16.00 -7.36 5.17
N LEU A 83 15.88 -6.50 4.17
CA LEU A 83 14.60 -5.90 3.76
C LEU A 83 14.44 -6.00 2.24
N ASP A 84 13.26 -6.42 1.82
CA ASP A 84 12.79 -6.51 0.45
C ASP A 84 11.63 -5.54 0.25
N LEU A 85 11.76 -4.62 -0.71
CA LEU A 85 10.67 -3.76 -1.17
C LEU A 85 10.33 -4.17 -2.59
N ASN A 86 9.08 -4.57 -2.81
CA ASN A 86 8.49 -4.72 -4.13
C ASN A 86 7.33 -3.75 -4.31
N TYR A 87 6.91 -3.53 -5.55
CA TYR A 87 5.77 -2.68 -5.85
C TYR A 87 4.90 -3.22 -6.97
N SER A 88 3.68 -2.74 -7.03
CA SER A 88 2.75 -2.94 -8.14
C SER A 88 1.97 -1.66 -8.44
N VAL A 89 1.66 -1.46 -9.72
CA VAL A 89 0.76 -0.40 -10.18
C VAL A 89 -0.61 -1.03 -10.42
N ALA A 90 -1.48 -0.98 -9.43
CA ALA A 90 -2.81 -1.60 -9.47
C ALA A 90 -3.80 -0.84 -10.37
N TYR A 91 -3.56 0.46 -10.56
CA TYR A 91 -4.35 1.31 -11.45
C TYR A 91 -3.48 2.42 -12.02
N ASN A 92 -3.62 2.72 -13.31
CA ASN A 92 -2.92 3.82 -13.98
C ASN A 92 -3.68 4.26 -15.24
N GLN A 93 -4.89 4.76 -15.05
CA GLN A 93 -5.75 5.17 -16.14
C GLN A 93 -6.77 6.20 -15.65
N ARG A 94 -7.40 6.92 -16.58
CA ARG A 94 -8.45 7.90 -16.29
C ARG A 94 -8.02 9.00 -15.30
N GLY A 95 -6.73 9.32 -15.27
CA GLY A 95 -6.12 10.32 -14.39
C GLY A 95 -6.01 9.86 -12.94
N LEU A 96 -6.10 8.55 -12.68
CA LEU A 96 -5.92 7.96 -11.37
C LEU A 96 -4.75 6.99 -11.40
N LEU A 97 -3.97 6.99 -10.33
CA LEU A 97 -2.88 6.08 -10.11
C LEU A 97 -3.04 5.41 -8.74
N SER A 98 -2.84 4.10 -8.68
CA SER A 98 -2.78 3.34 -7.42
C SER A 98 -1.52 2.50 -7.38
N LEU A 99 -0.71 2.73 -6.35
CA LEU A 99 0.48 1.97 -6.04
C LEU A 99 0.25 1.14 -4.78
N ARG A 100 0.78 -0.07 -4.81
CA ARG A 100 1.00 -0.87 -3.61
C ARG A 100 2.47 -1.23 -3.52
N TRP A 101 3.02 -1.11 -2.32
CA TRP A 101 4.31 -1.68 -1.96
C TRP A 101 4.11 -2.86 -1.04
N ASP A 102 4.90 -3.90 -1.25
CA ASP A 102 4.98 -5.08 -0.39
C ASP A 102 6.37 -5.11 0.23
N VAL A 103 6.42 -4.96 1.56
CA VAL A 103 7.65 -4.92 2.34
C VAL A 103 7.81 -6.25 3.05
N GLY A 104 8.84 -7.01 2.71
CA GLY A 104 9.29 -8.17 3.46
C GLY A 104 10.54 -7.82 4.24
N PHE A 105 10.69 -8.29 5.47
CA PHE A 105 11.89 -8.01 6.26
C PHE A 105 12.21 -9.11 7.27
N TYR A 106 13.48 -9.16 7.65
CA TYR A 106 14.00 -10.01 8.71
C TYR A 106 15.04 -9.22 9.49
N VAL A 107 14.87 -9.14 10.81
CA VAL A 107 15.91 -8.63 11.73
C VAL A 107 16.61 -9.82 12.35
N ALA A 108 17.94 -9.84 12.29
CA ALA A 108 18.75 -10.94 12.80
C ALA A 108 18.36 -11.32 14.24
N GLY A 109 18.09 -12.59 14.49
CA GLY A 109 17.63 -13.07 15.80
C GLY A 109 16.12 -13.09 16.00
N ALA A 110 15.34 -12.52 15.08
CA ALA A 110 13.91 -12.76 15.04
C ALA A 110 13.62 -14.24 14.76
N ALA A 111 12.47 -14.73 15.25
CA ALA A 111 12.05 -16.12 15.05
C ALA A 111 11.76 -16.44 13.57
N HIS A 112 11.23 -15.47 12.83
CA HIS A 112 10.92 -15.58 11.41
C HIS A 112 10.91 -14.19 10.76
N PRO A 113 10.95 -14.09 9.41
CA PRO A 113 10.67 -12.84 8.69
C PRO A 113 9.26 -12.33 8.98
N ASN A 114 8.99 -11.07 8.65
CA ASN A 114 7.65 -10.52 8.66
C ASN A 114 7.42 -9.66 7.40
N SER A 115 6.18 -9.28 7.15
CA SER A 115 5.84 -8.43 6.01
C SER A 115 4.66 -7.53 6.32
N TYR A 116 4.60 -6.40 5.64
CA TYR A 116 3.45 -5.51 5.62
C TYR A 116 3.34 -4.83 4.26
N SER A 117 2.20 -4.20 4.00
CA SER A 117 1.96 -3.46 2.77
C SER A 117 1.83 -1.97 3.04
N LEU A 118 2.06 -1.17 1.99
CA LEU A 118 1.79 0.26 1.96
C LEU A 118 1.07 0.57 0.65
N THR A 119 0.21 1.58 0.63
CA THR A 119 -0.56 1.95 -0.56
C THR A 119 -0.59 3.45 -0.76
N LEU A 120 -0.59 3.88 -2.02
CA LEU A 120 -0.81 5.27 -2.43
C LEU A 120 -1.84 5.31 -3.54
N ASN A 121 -2.94 6.00 -3.32
CA ASN A 121 -3.90 6.36 -4.36
C ASN A 121 -3.71 7.84 -4.67
N TYR A 122 -3.67 8.20 -5.94
CA TYR A 122 -3.28 9.54 -6.37
C TYR A 122 -4.11 10.02 -7.55
N ASP A 123 -4.53 11.28 -7.49
CA ASP A 123 -5.25 11.95 -8.55
C ASP A 123 -4.29 12.80 -9.39
N LEU A 124 -4.09 12.43 -10.65
CA LEU A 124 -3.20 13.13 -11.57
C LEU A 124 -3.69 14.54 -11.91
N PHE A 125 -5.00 14.83 -11.80
CA PHE A 125 -5.56 16.16 -12.06
C PHE A 125 -5.32 17.13 -10.93
N THR A 126 -5.63 16.70 -9.70
CA THR A 126 -5.45 17.56 -8.51
C THR A 126 -4.02 17.53 -7.97
N GLN A 127 -3.22 16.54 -8.40
CA GLN A 127 -1.86 16.30 -7.93
C GLN A 127 -1.82 16.05 -6.42
N GLN A 128 -2.78 15.28 -5.92
CA GLN A 128 -2.91 14.96 -4.51
C GLN A 128 -3.14 13.46 -4.29
N PRO A 129 -2.65 12.92 -3.16
CA PRO A 129 -3.11 11.65 -2.65
C PRO A 129 -4.61 11.68 -2.41
N ILE A 130 -5.25 10.52 -2.57
CA ILE A 130 -6.67 10.32 -2.33
C ILE A 130 -6.82 9.49 -1.06
N ALA A 131 -7.46 10.05 -0.04
CA ALA A 131 -7.83 9.32 1.15
C ALA A 131 -9.14 8.54 0.92
N LEU A 132 -9.36 7.44 1.64
CA LEU A 132 -10.51 6.55 1.39
C LEU A 132 -11.83 7.29 1.60
N GLU A 133 -11.91 8.06 2.68
CA GLU A 133 -13.07 8.85 3.09
C GLU A 133 -13.48 9.91 2.06
N GLU A 134 -12.54 10.40 1.25
CA GLU A 134 -12.80 11.41 0.22
C GLU A 134 -13.64 10.85 -0.94
N LEU A 135 -13.78 9.53 -1.02
CA LEU A 135 -14.62 8.89 -2.03
C LEU A 135 -16.11 8.90 -1.67
N PHE A 136 -16.42 9.13 -0.40
CA PHE A 136 -17.74 8.92 0.16
C PHE A 136 -18.38 10.23 0.64
N GLN A 137 -19.71 10.22 0.71
CA GLN A 137 -20.48 11.31 1.30
C GLN A 137 -20.16 11.43 2.80
N SER A 138 -20.17 12.65 3.32
CA SER A 138 -19.94 12.88 4.75
C SER A 138 -20.97 12.14 5.60
N GLY A 139 -20.50 11.39 6.59
CA GLY A 139 -21.35 10.58 7.46
C GLY A 139 -21.89 9.29 6.85
N ALA A 140 -21.52 8.95 5.61
CA ALA A 140 -21.93 7.68 5.01
C ALA A 140 -21.31 6.48 5.79
N PRO A 141 -22.08 5.41 6.04
CA PRO A 141 -21.61 4.24 6.80
C PRO A 141 -20.76 3.27 5.96
N TYR A 142 -19.92 3.77 5.05
CA TYR A 142 -19.18 2.94 4.10
C TYR A 142 -18.22 1.94 4.78
N LEU A 143 -17.65 2.29 5.94
CA LEU A 143 -16.78 1.39 6.72
C LEU A 143 -17.57 0.20 7.29
N THR A 144 -18.83 0.39 7.65
CA THR A 144 -19.70 -0.70 8.12
C THR A 144 -19.99 -1.69 6.98
N ASP A 145 -20.25 -1.16 5.79
CA ASP A 145 -20.51 -2.00 4.61
C ASP A 145 -19.23 -2.72 4.16
N LEU A 146 -18.06 -2.06 4.25
CA LEU A 146 -16.76 -2.68 4.03
C LEU A 146 -16.50 -3.82 5.03
N GLN A 147 -16.75 -3.59 6.31
CA GLN A 147 -16.65 -4.62 7.34
C GLN A 147 -17.54 -5.81 7.03
N SER A 148 -18.83 -5.59 6.77
CA SER A 148 -19.75 -6.69 6.48
C SER A 148 -19.25 -7.49 5.29
N TYR A 149 -18.92 -6.82 4.18
CA TYR A 149 -18.49 -7.49 2.97
C TYR A 149 -17.17 -8.25 3.16
N CYS A 150 -16.16 -7.62 3.74
CA CYS A 150 -14.85 -8.26 3.94
C CYS A 150 -14.93 -9.41 4.94
N THR A 151 -15.73 -9.28 6.00
CA THR A 151 -15.97 -10.36 6.97
C THR A 151 -16.61 -11.56 6.27
N ASP A 152 -17.64 -11.35 5.43
CA ASP A 152 -18.30 -12.44 4.72
C ASP A 152 -17.33 -13.16 3.76
N GLN A 153 -16.54 -12.39 2.99
CA GLN A 153 -15.56 -12.96 2.06
C GLN A 153 -14.47 -13.75 2.80
N LEU A 154 -13.93 -13.20 3.88
CA LEU A 154 -12.82 -13.82 4.61
C LEU A 154 -13.29 -14.98 5.48
N THR A 155 -14.49 -14.95 6.05
CA THR A 155 -15.08 -16.08 6.79
C THR A 155 -15.19 -17.32 5.90
N ALA A 156 -15.59 -17.14 4.63
CA ALA A 156 -15.71 -18.23 3.68
C ALA A 156 -14.37 -18.92 3.37
N VAL A 157 -13.24 -18.22 3.53
CA VAL A 157 -11.89 -18.73 3.23
C VAL A 157 -11.15 -19.19 4.49
N LEU A 158 -11.26 -18.43 5.58
CA LEU A 158 -10.46 -18.61 6.80
C LEU A 158 -11.18 -19.43 7.88
N GLY A 159 -12.51 -19.42 7.92
CA GLY A 159 -13.29 -20.02 9.00
C GLY A 159 -12.80 -19.57 10.38
N ASP A 160 -12.45 -20.52 11.23
CA ASP A 160 -12.01 -20.28 12.62
C ASP A 160 -10.66 -19.53 12.72
N MET A 161 -9.92 -19.36 11.62
CA MET A 161 -8.69 -18.57 11.61
C MET A 161 -8.95 -17.05 11.49
N LEU A 162 -10.19 -16.62 11.30
CA LEU A 162 -10.53 -15.21 11.15
C LEU A 162 -10.33 -14.43 12.47
N PHE A 163 -9.63 -13.31 12.40
CA PHE A 163 -9.57 -12.31 13.45
C PHE A 163 -10.51 -11.16 13.11
N ALA A 164 -11.69 -11.13 13.75
CA ALA A 164 -12.73 -10.15 13.45
C ALA A 164 -12.33 -8.73 13.87
N GLU A 165 -11.46 -8.59 14.86
CA GLU A 165 -10.97 -7.32 15.39
C GLU A 165 -10.27 -6.49 14.29
N GLY A 166 -9.47 -7.15 13.44
CA GLY A 166 -8.77 -6.51 12.32
C GLY A 166 -9.66 -6.08 11.16
N LEU A 167 -10.96 -6.36 11.24
CA LEU A 167 -11.99 -5.97 10.27
C LEU A 167 -13.01 -4.98 10.84
N THR A 168 -12.89 -4.58 12.10
CA THR A 168 -13.78 -3.56 12.70
C THR A 168 -13.79 -2.27 11.85
N PRO A 169 -14.88 -1.48 11.85
CA PRO A 169 -15.16 -0.46 10.84
C PRO A 169 -14.42 0.84 11.18
N LEU A 170 -13.10 0.72 11.29
CA LEU A 170 -12.16 1.76 11.65
C LEU A 170 -11.31 2.11 10.43
N PRO A 171 -11.03 3.40 10.15
CA PRO A 171 -10.23 3.79 8.99
C PRO A 171 -8.90 3.06 8.87
N GLU A 172 -8.21 2.80 9.98
CA GLU A 172 -6.93 2.10 10.03
C GLU A 172 -7.00 0.66 9.50
N ASN A 173 -8.11 -0.04 9.70
CA ASN A 173 -8.28 -1.42 9.23
C ASN A 173 -8.47 -1.50 7.72
N TYR A 174 -8.88 -0.39 7.09
CA TYR A 174 -9.11 -0.28 5.65
C TYR A 174 -8.11 0.68 4.99
N ALA A 175 -6.99 0.98 5.65
CA ALA A 175 -5.99 1.94 5.18
C ALA A 175 -5.14 1.41 4.01
N ARG A 176 -5.11 0.09 3.79
CA ARG A 176 -4.36 -0.57 2.70
C ARG A 176 -5.32 -0.92 1.58
N TRP A 177 -5.49 0.01 0.65
CA TRP A 177 -6.42 -0.15 -0.44
C TRP A 177 -5.88 0.45 -1.73
N VAL A 178 -6.30 -0.10 -2.86
CA VAL A 178 -5.99 0.42 -4.19
C VAL A 178 -7.23 0.41 -5.07
N PHE A 179 -7.28 1.31 -6.05
CA PHE A 179 -8.20 1.15 -7.17
C PHE A 179 -7.74 -0.04 -8.03
N THR A 180 -8.70 -0.74 -8.62
CA THR A 180 -8.50 -1.72 -9.69
C THR A 180 -9.61 -1.52 -10.72
N PRO A 181 -9.49 -2.05 -11.96
CA PRO A 181 -10.60 -1.94 -12.91
C PRO A 181 -11.91 -2.59 -12.45
N GLN A 182 -11.87 -3.55 -11.51
CA GLN A 182 -13.03 -4.32 -11.07
C GLN A 182 -13.60 -3.89 -9.70
N GLY A 183 -12.94 -2.98 -8.99
CA GLY A 183 -13.34 -2.58 -7.64
C GLY A 183 -12.19 -2.01 -6.81
N PHE A 184 -12.42 -1.85 -5.52
CA PHE A 184 -11.34 -1.63 -4.57
C PHE A 184 -10.71 -2.97 -4.21
N GLU A 185 -9.39 -3.02 -4.09
CA GLU A 185 -8.71 -4.15 -3.47
C GLU A 185 -8.14 -3.71 -2.13
N PHE A 186 -8.62 -4.33 -1.06
CA PHE A 186 -8.13 -4.12 0.30
C PHE A 186 -7.15 -5.23 0.65
N THR A 187 -6.04 -4.85 1.28
CA THR A 187 -5.03 -5.80 1.79
C THR A 187 -5.07 -5.77 3.32
N PHE A 188 -5.14 -6.95 3.92
CA PHE A 188 -5.04 -7.13 5.36
C PHE A 188 -3.72 -7.85 5.63
N ASP A 189 -2.77 -7.13 6.23
CA ASP A 189 -1.42 -7.64 6.46
C ASP A 189 -1.42 -8.85 7.42
N PRO A 190 -0.34 -9.66 7.48
CA PRO A 190 -0.25 -10.75 8.43
C PRO A 190 -0.55 -10.29 9.87
N TYR A 191 -1.25 -11.12 10.64
CA TYR A 191 -1.78 -10.81 11.98
C TYR A 191 -2.93 -9.81 12.06
N GLN A 192 -3.35 -9.17 10.96
CA GLN A 192 -4.51 -8.26 11.00
C GLN A 192 -5.82 -9.06 11.03
N ALA A 193 -6.13 -9.78 9.95
CA ALA A 193 -7.38 -10.53 9.81
C ALA A 193 -7.23 -12.05 10.02
N ALA A 194 -6.00 -12.53 10.21
CA ALA A 194 -5.68 -13.95 10.38
C ALA A 194 -4.29 -14.15 11.01
N PRO A 195 -3.97 -15.33 11.56
CA PRO A 195 -2.61 -15.68 11.97
C PRO A 195 -1.59 -15.54 10.84
N TYR A 196 -0.33 -15.29 11.17
CA TYR A 196 0.76 -15.16 10.19
C TYR A 196 0.88 -16.32 9.20
N ALA A 197 0.61 -17.55 9.65
CA ALA A 197 0.67 -18.73 8.80
C ALA A 197 -0.33 -18.69 7.62
N ALA A 198 -1.42 -17.91 7.73
CA ALA A 198 -2.37 -17.70 6.64
C ALA A 198 -1.87 -16.68 5.59
N GLY A 199 -0.79 -15.96 5.88
CA GLY A 199 -0.28 -14.87 5.04
C GLY A 199 -1.19 -13.63 5.02
N PRO A 200 -0.85 -12.60 4.23
CA PRO A 200 -1.72 -11.46 4.02
C PRO A 200 -2.99 -11.89 3.29
N GLN A 201 -4.12 -11.28 3.65
CA GLN A 201 -5.41 -11.50 3.01
C GLN A 201 -5.74 -10.34 2.07
N GLN A 202 -6.45 -10.62 0.99
CA GLN A 202 -6.88 -9.61 0.04
C GLN A 202 -8.35 -9.80 -0.28
N VAL A 203 -9.11 -8.71 -0.24
CA VAL A 203 -10.53 -8.71 -0.61
C VAL A 203 -10.75 -7.66 -1.67
N ARG A 204 -11.28 -8.11 -2.82
CA ARG A 204 -11.76 -7.20 -3.85
C ARG A 204 -13.22 -6.87 -3.57
N VAL A 205 -13.50 -5.61 -3.30
CA VAL A 205 -14.84 -5.06 -3.09
C VAL A 205 -15.31 -4.42 -4.40
N PRO A 206 -16.30 -5.00 -5.10
CA PRO A 206 -16.84 -4.41 -6.33
C PRO A 206 -17.38 -3.00 -6.06
N TYR A 207 -17.19 -2.07 -7.00
CA TYR A 207 -17.67 -0.69 -6.81
C TYR A 207 -19.18 -0.60 -6.56
N ALA A 208 -19.97 -1.52 -7.11
CA ALA A 208 -21.41 -1.57 -6.88
C ALA A 208 -21.77 -1.77 -5.40
N GLN A 209 -20.90 -2.41 -4.61
CA GLN A 209 -21.14 -2.70 -3.20
C GLN A 209 -21.28 -1.44 -2.34
N LEU A 210 -20.59 -0.35 -2.71
CA LEU A 210 -20.59 0.90 -1.94
C LEU A 210 -21.25 2.07 -2.71
N GLN A 211 -21.90 1.77 -3.84
CA GLN A 211 -22.48 2.77 -4.74
C GLN A 211 -23.38 3.81 -4.08
N PRO A 212 -24.26 3.47 -3.12
CA PRO A 212 -25.12 4.45 -2.46
C PRO A 212 -24.36 5.54 -1.69
N HIS A 213 -23.10 5.27 -1.30
CA HIS A 213 -22.31 6.12 -0.42
C HIS A 213 -21.38 7.07 -1.13
N TYR A 214 -21.16 6.91 -2.45
CA TYR A 214 -20.18 7.71 -3.17
C TYR A 214 -20.56 9.19 -3.22
N ARG A 215 -19.53 10.04 -3.07
CA ARG A 215 -19.67 11.48 -3.28
C ARG A 215 -19.72 11.77 -4.79
N PRO A 216 -20.66 12.61 -5.29
CA PRO A 216 -20.77 12.92 -6.72
C PRO A 216 -19.51 13.52 -7.36
N GLU A 217 -18.74 14.29 -6.60
CA GLU A 217 -17.48 14.91 -7.03
C GLU A 217 -16.26 14.02 -6.77
N SER A 218 -16.46 12.78 -6.31
CA SER A 218 -15.37 11.85 -6.02
C SER A 218 -14.52 11.59 -7.26
N PRO A 219 -13.17 11.51 -7.13
CA PRO A 219 -12.31 11.09 -8.21
C PRO A 219 -12.69 9.72 -8.79
N LEU A 220 -13.31 8.84 -7.97
CA LEU A 220 -13.84 7.54 -8.37
C LEU A 220 -14.85 7.63 -9.53
N MET A 221 -15.60 8.72 -9.65
CA MET A 221 -16.62 8.85 -10.70
C MET A 221 -16.03 8.71 -12.10
N ARG A 222 -14.75 9.02 -12.29
CA ARG A 222 -14.04 8.80 -13.57
C ARG A 222 -13.94 7.32 -13.95
N ILE A 223 -13.92 6.43 -12.96
CA ILE A 223 -13.98 4.98 -13.17
C ILE A 223 -15.41 4.54 -13.51
N LEU A 224 -16.41 5.06 -12.80
CA LEU A 224 -17.79 4.57 -12.85
C LEU A 224 -18.63 5.09 -14.03
N THR A 225 -18.34 6.31 -14.50
CA THR A 225 -19.22 7.03 -15.45
C THR A 225 -18.79 6.92 -16.91
N THR A 226 -17.70 6.20 -17.19
CA THR A 226 -17.25 6.06 -18.56
C THR A 226 -17.66 4.69 -19.10
N PRO A 227 -18.23 4.63 -20.31
CA PRO A 227 -18.58 3.37 -20.97
C PRO A 227 -17.37 2.46 -21.19
#